data_AF-A0A2H1WEG5-F1
#
_entry.id   AF-A0A2H1WEG5-F1
#
_cell.length_a   1.000
_cell.length_b   1.000
_cell.length_c   1.000
_cell.angle_alpha   90.00
_cell.angle_beta   90.00
_cell.angle_gamma   90.00
#
_symmetry.space_group_name_H-M   'P 1'
#
loop_
_entity.id
_entity.type
_entity.pdbx_description
1 polymer ?
#
loop_
_entity_poly.entity_id
_entity_poly.type
_entity_poly.pdbx_seq_one_letter_code
_entity_poly.pdbx_strand_id
1 'polypeptide(L)'
;MSMGGGYCLPSGDEFIFRDTYGGISLMFAANQTTKTLMPNTTFRVLEPASFSVSADRRFLLLAQNVRKIHTHSYLARYTVYDILTT
;
A
#
# COMPACT_ATOMS: atom_id res chain seq x y z
N MET A 1 21.21 -6.14 -7.69
CA MET A 1 19.93 -5.44 -7.93
C MET A 1 18.97 -5.76 -6.80
N SER A 2 18.50 -4.77 -6.04
CA SER A 2 17.59 -4.96 -4.90
C SER A 2 16.15 -5.03 -5.41
N MET A 3 15.54 -6.22 -5.37
CA MET A 3 14.11 -6.41 -5.65
C MET A 3 13.33 -5.79 -4.49
N GLY A 4 12.76 -4.61 -4.72
CA GLY A 4 11.85 -3.96 -3.77
C GLY A 4 10.65 -4.87 -3.52
N GLY A 5 10.41 -5.23 -2.26
CA GLY A 5 9.33 -6.14 -1.86
C GLY A 5 7.97 -5.63 -2.32
N GLY A 6 7.42 -6.28 -3.35
CA GLY A 6 6.03 -6.17 -3.76
C GLY A 6 5.19 -7.26 -3.08
N TYR A 7 3.92 -6.97 -2.85
CA TYR A 7 2.97 -7.92 -2.28
C TYR A 7 2.03 -8.39 -3.38
N CYS A 8 1.92 -9.70 -3.59
CA CYS A 8 0.97 -10.29 -4.53
C CYS A 8 -0.44 -10.21 -3.96
N LEU A 9 -1.38 -9.66 -4.73
CA LEU A 9 -2.80 -9.65 -4.37
C LEU A 9 -3.44 -11.01 -4.67
N PRO A 10 -4.55 -11.37 -3.97
CA PRO A 10 -5.22 -12.67 -4.14
C PRO A 10 -5.76 -12.92 -5.57
N SER A 11 -5.86 -11.89 -6.40
CA SER A 11 -6.23 -11.96 -7.81
C SER A 11 -5.11 -12.54 -8.70
N GLY A 12 -3.85 -12.60 -8.24
CA GLY A 12 -2.71 -13.15 -9.00
C GLY A 12 -2.23 -12.29 -10.18
N ASP A 13 -3.13 -11.49 -10.77
CA ASP A 13 -2.86 -10.62 -11.92
C ASP A 13 -2.51 -9.19 -11.55
N GLU A 14 -2.29 -8.91 -10.28
CA GLU A 14 -2.11 -7.56 -9.76
C GLU A 14 -1.03 -7.49 -8.71
N PHE A 15 -0.19 -6.47 -8.84
CA PHE A 15 0.98 -6.28 -8.01
C PHE A 15 0.99 -4.87 -7.44
N ILE A 16 1.07 -4.76 -6.12
CA ILE A 16 1.29 -3.47 -5.46
C ILE A 16 2.76 -3.37 -5.12
N PHE A 17 3.35 -2.23 -5.49
CA PHE A 17 4.74 -1.95 -5.25
C PHE A 17 4.94 -0.50 -4.84
N ARG A 18 6.08 -0.24 -4.20
CA ARG A 18 6.54 1.12 -3.95
C ARG A 18 7.24 1.64 -5.19
N ASP A 19 6.77 2.79 -5.65
CA ASP A 19 7.33 3.46 -6.80
C ASP A 19 8.74 4.02 -6.48
N THR A 20 9.54 4.31 -7.50
CA THR A 20 10.86 4.94 -7.34
C THR A 20 10.76 6.32 -6.70
N TYR A 21 9.63 7.00 -6.87
CA TYR A 21 9.33 8.28 -6.21
C TYR A 21 8.90 8.14 -4.74
N GLY A 22 8.75 6.92 -4.22
CA GLY A 22 8.33 6.65 -2.84
C GLY A 22 6.82 6.68 -2.61
N GLY A 23 6.02 6.63 -3.69
CA GLY A 23 4.57 6.46 -3.63
C GLY A 23 4.15 4.98 -3.65
N ILE A 24 2.84 4.73 -3.61
CA ILE A 24 2.25 3.39 -3.77
C ILE A 24 1.60 3.31 -5.14
N SER A 25 2.04 2.34 -5.94
CA SER A 25 1.55 2.09 -7.30
C SER A 25 1.03 0.65 -7.42
N LEU A 26 -0.05 0.48 -8.17
CA LEU A 26 -0.65 -0.81 -8.53
C LEU A 26 -0.40 -1.08 -10.00
N MET A 27 0.18 -2.23 -10.32
CA MET A 27 0.35 -2.72 -11.68
C MET A 27 -0.60 -3.88 -11.94
N PHE A 28 -1.36 -3.80 -13.03
CA PHE A 28 -2.17 -4.89 -13.56
C PHE A 28 -1.32 -5.67 -14.56
N ALA A 29 -1.02 -6.93 -14.26
CA ALA A 29 -0.23 -7.82 -15.12
C ALA A 29 -0.97 -8.17 -16.42
N ALA A 30 -2.31 -8.26 -16.38
CA ALA A 30 -3.12 -8.59 -17.54
C ALA A 30 -2.97 -7.58 -18.69
N ASN A 31 -2.92 -6.28 -18.37
CA ASN A 31 -2.91 -5.19 -19.37
C ASN A 31 -1.62 -4.35 -19.33
N GLN A 32 -0.66 -4.71 -18.47
CA GLN A 32 0.57 -3.94 -18.21
C GLN A 32 0.31 -2.47 -17.84
N THR A 33 -0.87 -2.18 -17.31
CA THR A 33 -1.25 -0.84 -16.89
C THR A 33 -0.86 -0.61 -15.44
N THR A 34 -0.27 0.55 -15.16
CA THR A 34 0.07 0.98 -13.81
C THR A 34 -0.83 2.14 -13.40
N LYS A 35 -1.39 2.06 -12.19
CA LYS A 35 -2.20 3.10 -11.56
C LYS A 35 -1.52 3.56 -10.27
N THR A 36 -1.31 4.86 -10.13
CA THR A 36 -0.87 5.44 -8.87
C THR A 36 -2.02 5.40 -7.87
N LEU A 37 -1.82 4.74 -6.72
CA LEU A 37 -2.84 4.67 -5.66
C LEU A 37 -2.65 5.77 -4.63
N MET A 38 -1.39 6.11 -4.31
CA MET A 38 -1.07 7.16 -3.37
C MET A 38 0.21 7.88 -3.80
N PRO A 39 0.19 9.21 -3.96
CA PRO A 39 1.38 9.98 -4.27
C PRO A 39 2.34 10.02 -3.08
N ASN A 40 3.62 10.23 -3.37
CA ASN A 40 4.69 10.28 -2.36
C ASN A 40 4.49 11.36 -1.29
N THR A 41 3.84 12.47 -1.63
CA THR A 41 3.50 13.56 -0.71
C THR A 41 2.62 13.06 0.44
N THR A 42 1.54 12.36 0.11
CA THR A 42 0.60 11.83 1.11
C THR A 42 1.23 10.67 1.89
N PHE A 43 2.02 9.82 1.23
CA PHE A 43 2.75 8.75 1.89
C PHE A 43 3.73 9.30 2.95
N ARG A 44 4.45 10.39 2.63
CA ARG A 44 5.35 11.08 3.57
C ARG A 44 4.63 11.82 4.69
N VAL A 45 3.41 12.30 4.47
CA VAL A 45 2.62 12.95 5.53
C VAL A 45 2.06 11.92 6.51
N LEU A 46 1.64 10.77 5.99
CA LEU A 46 1.06 9.71 6.82
C LEU A 46 2.12 8.79 7.42
N GLU A 47 3.30 8.66 6.83
CA GLU A 47 4.38 7.77 7.27
C GLU A 47 3.89 6.39 7.75
N PRO A 48 3.13 5.65 6.91
CA PRO A 48 2.61 4.36 7.31
C PRO A 48 3.75 3.34 7.43
N ALA A 49 3.73 2.55 8.50
CA ALA A 49 4.66 1.45 8.72
C ALA A 49 4.33 0.25 7.81
N SER A 50 3.05 0.01 7.55
CA SER A 50 2.57 -0.98 6.59
C SER A 50 1.27 -0.50 5.94
N PHE A 51 0.94 -1.11 4.80
CA PHE A 51 -0.27 -0.81 4.06
C PHE A 51 -0.91 -2.10 3.55
N SER A 52 -2.22 -2.05 3.36
CA SER A 52 -3.00 -3.08 2.70
C SER A 52 -4.04 -2.43 1.79
N VAL A 53 -4.46 -3.11 0.75
CA VAL A 53 -5.49 -2.62 -0.17
C VAL A 53 -6.76 -3.43 0.02
N SER A 54 -7.90 -2.76 -0.04
CA SER A 54 -9.21 -3.42 -0.02
C SER A 54 -9.43 -4.26 -1.28
N ALA A 55 -10.21 -5.33 -1.20
CA ALA A 55 -10.49 -6.23 -2.33
C ALA A 55 -11.13 -5.51 -3.54
N ASP A 56 -11.85 -4.42 -3.28
CA ASP A 56 -12.47 -3.57 -4.31
C ASP A 56 -11.52 -2.51 -4.87
N ARG A 57 -10.26 -2.42 -4.39
CA ARG A 57 -9.20 -1.50 -4.84
C ARG A 57 -9.58 -0.03 -4.76
N ARG A 58 -10.53 0.31 -3.87
CA ARG A 58 -10.98 1.68 -3.63
C ARG A 58 -10.34 2.28 -2.38
N PHE A 59 -10.00 1.43 -1.41
CA PHE A 59 -9.45 1.87 -0.13
C PHE A 59 -8.06 1.31 0.12
N LEU A 60 -7.17 2.18 0.61
CA LEU A 60 -5.90 1.82 1.21
C LEU A 60 -6.05 1.87 2.73
N LEU A 61 -5.72 0.77 3.39
CA LEU A 61 -5.61 0.69 4.84
C LEU A 61 -4.16 0.92 5.23
N LEU A 62 -3.92 2.02 5.95
CA LEU A 62 -2.58 2.46 6.33
C LEU A 62 -2.39 2.27 7.83
N ALA A 63 -1.41 1.47 8.23
CA ALA A 63 -1.06 1.25 9.63
C ALA A 63 0.06 2.21 10.04
N GLN A 64 -0.23 3.08 11.01
CA GLN A 64 0.68 4.07 11.57
C GLN A 64 0.93 3.76 13.06
N ASN A 65 2.01 4.30 13.62
CA ASN A 65 2.33 4.17 15.05
C ASN A 65 2.26 2.71 15.55
N VAL A 66 2.81 1.77 14.75
CA VAL A 66 2.82 0.35 15.10
C VAL A 66 3.68 0.14 16.34
N ARG A 67 3.02 -0.15 17.46
CA ARG A 67 3.66 -0.45 18.74
C ARG A 67 3.47 -1.93 19.06
N LYS A 68 4.55 -2.69 19.00
CA LYS A 68 4.55 -4.10 19.37
C LYS A 68 4.31 -4.24 20.87
N ILE A 69 3.28 -4.99 21.25
CA ILE A 69 2.94 -5.28 22.65
C ILE A 69 3.33 -6.72 23.02
N HIS A 70 3.28 -7.64 22.06
CA HIS A 70 3.65 -9.04 22.24
C HIS A 70 4.18 -9.64 20.93
N THR A 71 4.63 -10.89 20.94
CA THR A 71 5.22 -11.58 19.78
C THR A 71 4.36 -11.50 18.52
N HIS A 72 3.04 -11.71 18.66
CA HIS A 72 2.06 -11.66 17.56
C HIS A 72 1.02 -10.54 17.70
N SER A 73 1.14 -9.70 18.73
CA SER A 73 0.18 -8.64 19.00
C SER A 73 0.85 -7.29 18.92
N TYR A 74 0.21 -6.37 18.22
CA TYR A 74 0.66 -4.99 18.07
C TYR A 74 -0.56 -4.08 18.07
N LEU A 75 -0.38 -2.87 18.62
CA LEU A 75 -1.32 -1.77 18.47
C LEU A 75 -0.86 -0.91 17.30
N ALA A 76 -1.78 -0.52 16.44
CA ALA A 76 -1.50 0.40 15.36
C ALA A 76 -2.70 1.33 15.19
N ARG A 77 -2.42 2.55 14.75
CA ARG A 77 -3.46 3.48 14.28
C ARG A 77 -3.72 3.19 12.81
N TYR A 78 -4.96 2.84 12.48
CA TYR A 78 -5.34 2.57 11.11
C TYR A 78 -6.06 3.76 10.49
N THR A 79 -5.60 4.20 9.33
CA THR A 79 -6.22 5.26 8.53
C THR A 79 -6.70 4.66 7.22
N VAL A 80 -7.96 4.93 6.87
CA VAL A 80 -8.54 4.52 5.58
C VAL A 80 -8.39 5.68 4.60
N TYR A 81 -7.76 5.40 3.46
CA TYR A 81 -7.52 6.37 2.39
C TYR A 81 -8.30 5.96 1.14
N ASP A 82 -9.08 6.88 0.57
CA ASP A 82 -9.86 6.66 -0.65
C ASP A 82 -9.04 7.04 -1.90
N ILE A 83 -8.87 6.07 -2.79
CA ILE A 83 -8.04 6.13 -3.98
C ILE A 83 -8.80 6.73 -5.17
N LEU A 84 -10.14 6.74 -5.14
CA LEU A 84 -10.98 7.21 -6.26
C LEU A 84 -11.07 8.74 -6.34
N THR A 85 -10.77 9.44 -5.25
CA THR A 85 -10.93 10.90 -5.15
C THR A 85 -9.82 11.73 -5.81
N THR A 86 -8.88 11.10 -6.53
CA THR A 86 -7.76 11.80 -7.21
C THR A 86 -7.90 11.78 -8.71
#